data_AF-A0A2M7XLK5-F1
#
_entry.id   AF-A0A2M7XLK5-F1
#
_cell.length_a   1.000
_cell.length_b   1.000
_cell.length_c   1.000
_cell.angle_alpha   90.00
_cell.angle_beta   90.00
_cell.angle_gamma   90.00
#
_symmetry.space_group_name_H-M   'P 1'
#
loop_
_entity.id
_entity.type
_entity.pdbx_description
1 polymer ?
#
loop_
_entity_poly.entity_id
_entity_poly.type
_entity_poly.pdbx_seq_one_letter_code
_entity_poly.pdbx_strand_id
1 'polypeptide(L)'
;YDYVIGSRFIKGGSYPQEWSFYRKFLTKYGGLFSRIVLFFPNINKVKDVSTGLKLTRVKNILEKVDFSKIANDFVYKTQILYQIVNMGAKVIEIPLQFKLRERGETKMGFETVIGTFRAIILLRLTDPKILHFIKFGTVGFTGYLVNAFFLYLFAKIGFWEWAAWATSTELAIIANFTLNNLWTFRAEKIGGAKRLSYKFLQFNLTSSGALLIQTSLGTLGVALFGPQYRQLLLPFIVLFLVMPYNYFMANVVIWKRWKLPFLKKR
;
A
#
# COMPACT_ATOMS: atom_id res chain seq x y z
N TYR A 1 26.83 6.46 7.74
CA TYR A 1 25.38 6.62 7.55
C TYR A 1 25.10 7.79 6.62
N ASP A 2 23.94 7.78 5.97
CA ASP A 2 23.51 8.78 4.98
C ASP A 2 22.47 9.74 5.56
N TYR A 3 21.73 9.26 6.56
CA TYR A 3 20.75 10.04 7.29
C TYR A 3 20.86 9.72 8.79
N VAL A 4 21.03 10.74 9.61
CA VAL A 4 21.22 10.62 11.06
C VAL A 4 20.09 11.38 11.74
N ILE A 5 19.37 10.72 12.64
CA ILE A 5 18.19 11.27 13.30
C ILE A 5 18.46 11.37 14.80
N GLY A 6 18.31 12.57 15.38
CA GLY A 6 18.29 12.74 16.83
C GLY A 6 16.95 12.24 17.40
N SER A 7 16.95 11.05 18.00
CA SER A 7 15.75 10.29 18.34
C SER A 7 15.46 10.30 19.84
N ARG A 8 14.22 10.65 20.20
CA ARG A 8 13.72 10.68 21.58
C ARG A 8 13.22 9.32 22.06
N PHE A 9 13.07 8.34 21.15
CA PHE A 9 12.40 7.06 21.43
C PHE A 9 13.32 5.84 21.43
N ILE A 10 14.64 6.04 21.27
CA ILE A 10 15.64 4.99 21.45
C ILE A 10 16.25 5.07 22.86
N LYS A 11 16.97 4.01 23.28
CA LYS A 11 17.63 3.97 24.59
C LYS A 11 18.57 5.18 24.73
N GLY A 12 18.38 5.95 25.80
CA GLY A 12 19.12 7.21 26.07
C GLY A 12 18.46 8.48 25.52
N GLY A 13 17.45 8.36 24.66
CA GLY A 13 16.61 9.48 24.21
C GLY A 13 15.49 9.79 25.21
N SER A 14 15.10 11.05 25.28
CA SER A 14 14.02 11.49 26.17
C SER A 14 13.30 12.73 25.65
N TYR A 15 12.09 12.96 26.15
CA TYR A 15 11.36 14.20 25.97
C TYR A 15 10.90 14.72 27.35
N PRO A 16 10.64 16.04 27.49
CA PRO A 16 10.31 16.64 28.78
C PRO A 16 9.08 16.00 29.43
N GLN A 17 9.17 15.70 30.72
CA GLN A 17 8.04 15.16 31.49
C GLN A 17 6.99 16.25 31.79
N GLU A 18 7.38 17.51 31.71
CA GLU A 18 6.57 18.69 31.96
C GLU A 18 5.62 19.00 30.79
N TRP A 19 5.74 18.30 29.65
CA TRP A 19 4.80 18.45 28.56
C TRP A 19 3.38 18.01 28.95
N SER A 20 2.39 18.78 28.47
CA SER A 20 0.98 18.40 28.59
C SER A 20 0.72 17.01 28.04
N PHE A 21 -0.26 16.31 28.61
CA PHE A 21 -0.64 14.97 28.18
C PHE A 21 -0.93 14.91 26.67
N TYR A 22 -1.66 15.91 26.17
CA TYR A 22 -1.95 16.06 24.74
C TYR A 22 -0.68 16.12 23.87
N ARG A 23 0.33 16.90 24.26
CA ARG A 23 1.59 17.01 23.51
C ARG A 23 2.39 15.70 23.53
N LYS A 24 2.43 15.01 24.67
CA LYS A 24 3.05 13.67 24.77
C LYS A 24 2.33 12.67 23.88
N PHE A 25 0.99 12.68 23.90
CA PHE A 25 0.15 11.83 23.07
C PHE A 25 0.42 12.07 21.58
N LEU A 26 0.33 13.32 21.10
CA LEU A 26 0.63 13.65 19.71
C LEU A 26 2.04 13.24 19.28
N THR A 27 3.03 13.45 20.14
CA THR A 27 4.43 13.11 19.84
C THR A 27 4.60 11.60 19.65
N LYS A 28 4.05 10.79 20.57
CA LYS A 28 4.18 9.33 20.55
C LYS A 28 3.29 8.69 19.49
N TYR A 29 2.00 9.00 19.49
CA TYR A 29 1.02 8.37 18.61
C TYR A 29 1.03 8.97 17.20
N GLY A 30 1.31 10.26 17.04
CA GLY A 30 1.51 10.85 15.72
C GLY A 30 2.77 10.32 15.04
N GLY A 31 3.84 10.10 15.82
CA GLY A 31 5.04 9.40 15.35
C GLY A 31 4.73 7.95 14.95
N LEU A 32 3.99 7.21 15.78
CA LEU A 32 3.57 5.84 15.47
C LEU A 32 2.69 5.75 14.22
N PHE A 33 1.72 6.65 14.07
CA PHE A 33 0.86 6.74 12.88
C PHE A 33 1.70 6.94 11.61
N SER A 34 2.63 7.91 11.64
CA SER A 34 3.55 8.17 10.53
C SER A 34 4.35 6.92 10.17
N ARG A 35 4.79 6.17 11.18
CA ARG A 35 5.53 4.91 11.00
C ARG A 35 4.70 3.83 10.31
N ILE A 36 3.49 3.59 10.81
CA ILE A 36 2.58 2.58 10.25
C ILE A 36 2.23 2.92 8.80
N VAL A 37 1.85 4.17 8.53
CA VAL A 37 1.39 4.58 7.20
C VAL A 37 2.54 4.58 6.20
N LEU A 38 3.68 5.22 6.50
CA LEU A 38 4.73 5.43 5.49
C LEU A 38 5.69 4.27 5.35
N PHE A 39 5.98 3.53 6.42
CA PHE A 39 7.15 2.66 6.46
C PHE A 39 6.83 1.15 6.45
N PHE A 40 5.56 0.76 6.49
CA PHE A 40 5.18 -0.65 6.33
C PHE A 40 5.24 -1.09 4.85
N PRO A 41 5.75 -2.29 4.51
CA PRO A 41 6.52 -3.20 5.36
C PRO A 41 8.04 -2.92 5.36
N ASN A 42 8.55 -2.06 4.46
CA ASN A 42 9.97 -2.09 4.11
C ASN A 42 10.93 -1.41 5.11
N ILE A 43 10.54 -0.47 5.97
CA ILE A 43 11.49 0.29 6.82
C ILE A 43 10.93 0.56 8.24
N ASN A 44 10.68 -0.49 9.03
CA ASN A 44 10.25 -0.36 10.44
C ASN A 44 11.34 0.16 11.41
N LYS A 45 12.54 0.47 10.92
CA LYS A 45 13.73 0.74 11.75
C LYS A 45 13.82 2.14 12.34
N VAL A 46 13.12 3.13 11.77
CA VAL A 46 13.11 4.51 12.31
C VAL A 46 12.01 4.64 13.36
N LYS A 47 12.37 4.98 14.60
CA LYS A 47 11.44 5.17 15.73
C LYS A 47 10.94 6.60 15.87
N ASP A 48 11.78 7.60 15.61
CA ASP A 48 11.42 9.02 15.74
C ASP A 48 11.39 9.73 14.38
N VAL A 49 10.23 9.66 13.74
CA VAL A 49 9.98 10.31 12.44
C VAL A 49 9.81 11.83 12.59
N SER A 50 9.24 12.26 13.73
CA SER A 50 8.74 13.63 13.96
C SER A 50 9.77 14.59 14.55
N THR A 51 10.93 14.11 15.00
CA THR A 51 12.02 14.96 15.47
C THR A 51 12.51 15.92 14.39
N GLY A 52 12.88 17.13 14.78
CA GLY A 52 13.41 18.15 13.87
C GLY A 52 14.92 18.05 13.65
N LEU A 53 15.66 17.41 14.55
CA LEU A 53 17.11 17.36 14.51
C LEU A 53 17.57 16.18 13.65
N LYS A 54 17.98 16.46 12.41
CA LYS A 54 18.38 15.46 11.43
C LYS A 54 19.57 15.96 10.64
N LEU A 55 20.53 15.09 10.36
CA LEU A 55 21.67 15.36 9.48
C LEU A 55 21.55 14.47 8.23
N THR A 56 21.75 15.07 7.07
CA THR A 56 21.62 14.39 5.78
C THR A 56 22.92 14.55 4.99
N ARG A 57 23.46 13.46 4.48
CA ARG A 57 24.55 13.51 3.51
C ARG A 57 24.06 14.24 2.26
N VAL A 58 24.82 15.22 1.76
CA VAL A 58 24.45 15.93 0.53
C VAL A 58 24.73 15.05 -0.68
N LYS A 59 26.01 14.74 -0.89
CA LYS A 59 26.50 13.93 -2.01
C LYS A 59 25.73 12.63 -2.16
N ASN A 60 25.18 12.38 -3.35
CA ASN A 60 24.44 11.17 -3.74
C ASN A 60 23.11 10.90 -3.00
N ILE A 61 22.72 11.73 -2.02
CA ILE A 61 21.51 11.52 -1.21
C ILE A 61 20.60 12.74 -1.32
N LEU A 62 20.95 13.86 -0.68
CA LEU A 62 20.11 15.07 -0.71
C LEU A 62 19.94 15.63 -2.14
N GLU A 63 20.99 15.54 -2.97
CA GLU A 63 20.95 15.98 -4.37
C GLU A 63 19.94 15.21 -5.24
N LYS A 64 19.58 13.99 -4.82
CA LYS A 64 18.59 13.15 -5.54
C LYS A 64 17.18 13.38 -5.03
N VAL A 65 17.00 14.10 -3.92
CA VAL A 65 15.68 14.43 -3.39
C VAL A 65 14.98 15.38 -4.34
N ASP A 66 13.78 14.99 -4.75
CA ASP A 66 12.93 15.84 -5.59
C ASP A 66 12.20 16.85 -4.71
N PHE A 67 12.78 18.04 -4.61
CA PHE A 67 12.23 19.16 -3.83
C PHE A 67 10.94 19.74 -4.41
N SER A 68 10.63 19.49 -5.70
CA SER A 68 9.37 19.95 -6.31
C SER A 68 8.15 19.23 -5.72
N LYS A 69 8.35 18.06 -5.11
CA LYS A 69 7.31 17.23 -4.49
C LYS A 69 7.21 17.44 -2.97
N ILE A 70 7.92 18.42 -2.43
CA ILE A 70 7.97 18.70 -1.00
C ILE A 70 7.10 19.92 -0.69
N ALA A 71 6.23 19.79 0.31
CA ALA A 71 5.37 20.87 0.78
C ALA A 71 6.16 21.85 1.66
N ASN A 72 5.81 23.13 1.59
CA ASN A 72 6.36 24.19 2.46
C ASN A 72 5.60 24.26 3.80
N ASP A 73 5.44 23.13 4.48
CA ASP A 73 4.71 23.01 5.74
C ASP A 73 5.50 22.20 6.78
N PHE A 74 4.89 21.81 7.91
CA PHE A 74 5.56 21.03 8.96
C PHE A 74 5.99 19.60 8.53
N VAL A 75 5.52 19.11 7.38
CA VAL A 75 5.64 17.72 6.94
C VAL A 75 6.87 17.51 6.06
N TYR A 76 7.49 18.58 5.57
CA TYR A 76 8.63 18.52 4.64
C TYR A 76 9.74 17.56 5.09
N LYS A 77 10.11 17.55 6.38
CA LYS A 77 11.15 16.66 6.92
C LYS A 77 10.77 15.19 6.86
N THR A 78 9.47 14.90 6.96
CA THR A 78 8.93 13.54 6.81
C THR A 78 8.92 13.14 5.35
N GLN A 79 8.61 14.05 4.43
CA GLN A 79 8.66 13.80 2.98
C GLN A 79 10.11 13.57 2.50
N ILE A 80 11.07 14.37 2.97
CA ILE A 80 12.50 14.16 2.71
C ILE A 80 12.93 12.78 3.22
N LEU A 81 12.61 12.47 4.48
CA LEU A 81 12.92 11.17 5.06
C LEU A 81 12.32 10.02 4.23
N TYR A 82 11.06 10.15 3.79
CA TYR A 82 10.39 9.17 2.94
C TYR A 82 11.13 8.92 1.62
N GLN A 83 11.49 9.99 0.91
CA GLN A 83 12.24 9.87 -0.36
C GLN A 83 13.62 9.23 -0.15
N ILE A 84 14.38 9.71 0.84
CA ILE A 84 15.73 9.21 1.16
C ILE A 84 15.70 7.72 1.52
N VAL A 85 14.72 7.32 2.32
CA VAL A 85 14.53 5.92 2.70
C VAL A 85 14.16 5.06 1.49
N ASN A 86 13.30 5.54 0.60
CA ASN A 86 12.94 4.83 -0.64
C ASN A 86 14.11 4.69 -1.63
N MET A 87 15.12 5.56 -1.54
CA MET A 87 16.37 5.46 -2.30
C MET A 87 17.34 4.41 -1.71
N GLY A 88 17.01 3.80 -0.57
CA GLY A 88 17.87 2.79 0.09
C GLY A 88 18.99 3.39 0.94
N ALA A 89 18.87 4.65 1.37
CA ALA A 89 19.87 5.31 2.21
C ALA A 89 20.07 4.61 3.56
N LYS A 90 21.31 4.60 4.08
CA LYS A 90 21.61 4.03 5.40
C LYS A 90 21.20 5.01 6.51
N VAL A 91 20.11 4.70 7.20
CA VAL A 91 19.58 5.52 8.30
C VAL A 91 20.03 5.02 9.68
N ILE A 92 20.40 5.94 10.58
CA ILE A 92 20.65 5.66 12.01
C ILE A 92 19.93 6.68 12.90
N GLU A 93 19.57 6.23 14.10
CA GLU A 93 19.07 7.07 15.19
C GLU A 93 20.13 7.20 16.29
N ILE A 94 20.38 8.43 16.75
CA ILE A 94 21.27 8.77 17.86
C ILE A 94 20.41 9.34 18.99
N PRO A 95 20.62 8.96 20.26
CA PRO A 95 19.76 9.40 21.35
C PRO A 95 19.78 10.93 21.48
N LEU A 96 18.59 11.51 21.57
CA LEU A 96 18.38 12.94 21.77
C LEU A 96 17.59 13.16 23.06
N GLN A 97 18.15 13.96 23.97
CA GLN A 97 17.46 14.49 25.13
C GLN A 97 16.81 15.83 24.75
N PHE A 98 15.51 15.81 24.48
CA PHE A 98 14.80 17.00 24.06
C PHE A 98 14.53 17.89 25.27
N LYS A 99 15.02 19.14 25.24
CA LYS A 99 14.84 20.13 26.33
C LYS A 99 13.59 20.99 26.12
N LEU A 100 13.11 21.61 27.20
CA LEU A 100 12.07 22.63 27.13
C LEU A 100 12.60 23.88 26.40
N ARG A 101 11.71 24.61 25.73
CA ARG A 101 12.06 25.93 25.18
C ARG A 101 12.07 26.93 26.32
N GLU A 102 13.10 27.78 26.33
CA GLU A 102 13.21 28.88 27.29
C GLU A 102 12.34 30.08 26.90
N ARG A 103 12.03 30.26 25.60
CA ARG A 103 11.23 31.38 25.08
C ARG A 103 10.35 30.98 23.90
N GLY A 104 9.19 31.64 23.79
CA GLY A 104 8.26 31.56 22.66
C GLY A 104 7.18 30.46 22.77
N GLU A 105 6.04 30.69 22.11
CA GLU A 105 4.90 29.79 22.11
C GLU A 105 5.04 28.63 21.10
N THR A 106 4.21 27.60 21.29
CA THR A 106 4.19 26.41 20.42
C THR A 106 3.48 26.75 19.12
N LYS A 107 4.22 26.83 18.01
CA LYS A 107 3.70 27.05 16.64
C LYS A 107 2.81 25.92 16.08
N MET A 108 2.47 24.89 16.86
CA MET A 108 1.63 23.77 16.41
C MET A 108 0.22 23.91 16.96
N GLY A 109 -0.70 24.34 16.10
CA GLY A 109 -2.14 24.29 16.34
C GLY A 109 -2.74 22.94 15.92
N PHE A 110 -4.01 22.72 16.25
CA PHE A 110 -4.76 21.51 15.89
C PHE A 110 -4.84 21.31 14.36
N GLU A 111 -5.02 22.40 13.61
CA GLU A 111 -5.04 22.37 12.14
C GLU A 111 -3.73 21.85 11.55
N THR A 112 -2.59 22.21 12.14
CA THR A 112 -1.27 21.72 11.73
C THR A 112 -1.14 20.20 11.90
N VAL A 113 -1.74 19.65 12.97
CA VAL A 113 -1.75 18.20 13.23
C VAL A 113 -2.58 17.48 12.17
N ILE A 114 -3.79 17.97 11.88
CA ILE A 114 -4.65 17.39 10.83
C ILE A 114 -3.95 17.48 9.46
N GLY A 115 -3.40 18.64 9.12
CA GLY A 115 -2.64 18.84 7.88
C GLY A 115 -1.49 17.86 7.77
N THR A 116 -0.77 17.61 8.87
CA THR A 116 0.33 16.63 8.92
C THR A 116 -0.14 15.21 8.63
N PHE A 117 -1.21 14.76 9.28
CA PHE A 117 -1.75 13.42 9.03
C PHE A 117 -2.28 13.26 7.61
N ARG A 118 -2.98 14.26 7.09
CA ARG A 118 -3.47 14.26 5.71
C ARG A 118 -2.31 14.16 4.73
N ALA A 119 -1.27 14.97 4.91
CA ALA A 119 -0.09 14.95 4.05
C ALA A 119 0.63 13.58 4.08
N ILE A 120 0.74 12.95 5.26
CA ILE A 120 1.30 11.61 5.41
C ILE A 120 0.48 10.56 4.63
N ILE A 121 -0.85 10.60 4.76
CA ILE A 121 -1.74 9.69 4.01
C ILE A 121 -1.58 9.92 2.50
N LEU A 122 -1.60 11.19 2.05
CA LEU A 122 -1.43 11.52 0.64
C LEU A 122 -0.07 11.07 0.10
N LEU A 123 1.00 11.23 0.88
CA LEU A 123 2.33 10.76 0.49
C LEU A 123 2.33 9.25 0.24
N ARG A 124 1.59 8.49 1.05
CA ARG A 124 1.44 7.05 0.88
C ARG A 124 0.58 6.70 -0.32
N LEU A 125 -0.56 7.36 -0.50
CA LEU A 125 -1.49 7.08 -1.61
C LEU A 125 -0.91 7.46 -2.98
N THR A 126 0.01 8.43 -3.00
CA THR A 126 0.73 8.86 -4.21
C THR A 126 1.99 8.05 -4.50
N ASP A 127 2.39 7.13 -3.60
CA ASP A 127 3.51 6.23 -3.86
C ASP A 127 3.22 5.35 -5.09
N PRO A 128 4.11 5.31 -6.10
CA PRO A 128 3.87 4.56 -7.33
C PRO A 128 3.57 3.07 -7.13
N LYS A 129 4.12 2.43 -6.09
CA LYS A 129 3.86 1.00 -5.79
C LYS A 129 2.45 0.80 -5.27
N ILE A 130 1.98 1.72 -4.44
CA ILE A 130 0.68 1.66 -3.77
C ILE A 130 -0.41 2.10 -4.71
N LEU A 131 -0.18 3.18 -5.44
CA LEU A 131 -1.09 3.62 -6.49
C LEU A 131 -1.33 2.50 -7.50
N HIS A 132 -0.30 1.73 -7.86
CA HIS A 132 -0.44 0.58 -8.74
C HIS A 132 -1.25 -0.57 -8.12
N PHE A 133 -1.08 -0.84 -6.83
CA PHE A 133 -1.94 -1.78 -6.09
C PHE A 133 -3.40 -1.30 -6.01
N ILE A 134 -3.62 -0.01 -5.72
CA ILE A 134 -4.94 0.61 -5.68
C ILE A 134 -5.61 0.50 -7.06
N LYS A 135 -4.91 0.85 -8.15
CA LYS A 135 -5.42 0.68 -9.52
C LYS A 135 -5.86 -0.76 -9.77
N PHE A 136 -5.03 -1.74 -9.39
CA PHE A 136 -5.37 -3.15 -9.52
C PHE A 136 -6.64 -3.52 -8.74
N GLY A 137 -6.74 -3.07 -7.48
CA GLY A 137 -7.93 -3.28 -6.64
C GLY A 137 -9.18 -2.61 -7.20
N THR A 138 -9.06 -1.39 -7.71
CA THR A 138 -10.15 -0.67 -8.40
C THR A 138 -10.63 -1.44 -9.63
N VAL A 139 -9.72 -1.95 -10.46
CA VAL A 139 -10.09 -2.78 -11.61
C VAL A 139 -10.82 -4.03 -11.14
N GLY A 140 -10.33 -4.73 -10.11
CA GLY A 140 -11.00 -5.91 -9.55
C GLY A 140 -12.41 -5.62 -9.05
N PHE A 141 -12.61 -4.48 -8.38
CA PHE A 141 -13.94 -4.03 -7.95
C PHE A 141 -14.86 -3.69 -9.14
N THR A 142 -14.33 -3.04 -10.18
CA THR A 142 -15.07 -2.83 -11.43
C THR A 142 -15.47 -4.16 -12.06
N GLY A 143 -14.60 -5.16 -12.09
CA GLY A 143 -14.93 -6.51 -12.56
C GLY A 143 -16.06 -7.16 -11.76
N TYR A 144 -16.08 -6.99 -10.44
CA TYR A 144 -17.20 -7.44 -9.60
C TYR A 144 -18.52 -6.77 -10.00
N LEU A 145 -18.53 -5.45 -10.25
CA LEU A 145 -19.72 -4.74 -10.71
C LEU A 145 -20.16 -5.20 -12.10
N VAL A 146 -19.22 -5.44 -13.01
CA VAL A 146 -19.48 -6.01 -14.35
C VAL A 146 -20.13 -7.37 -14.22
N ASN A 147 -19.61 -8.25 -13.36
CA ASN A 147 -20.19 -9.56 -13.10
C ASN A 147 -21.63 -9.45 -12.61
N ALA A 148 -21.86 -8.65 -11.56
CA ALA A 148 -23.19 -8.46 -10.96
C ALA A 148 -24.20 -7.91 -11.98
N PHE A 149 -23.79 -6.95 -12.81
CA PHE A 149 -24.63 -6.38 -13.85
C PHE A 149 -25.05 -7.41 -14.91
N PHE A 150 -24.09 -8.16 -15.47
CA PHE A 150 -24.39 -9.16 -16.49
C PHE A 150 -25.17 -10.34 -15.93
N LEU A 151 -24.87 -10.78 -14.70
CA LEU A 151 -25.65 -11.83 -14.04
C LEU A 151 -27.11 -11.40 -13.86
N TYR A 152 -27.36 -10.17 -13.39
CA TYR A 152 -28.70 -9.62 -13.28
C TYR A 152 -29.42 -9.56 -14.64
N LEU A 153 -28.72 -9.11 -15.69
CA LEU A 153 -29.27 -9.03 -17.04
C LEU A 153 -29.66 -10.43 -17.56
N PHE A 154 -28.77 -11.42 -17.42
CA PHE A 154 -28.99 -12.79 -17.88
C PHE A 154 -30.11 -13.49 -17.11
N ALA A 155 -30.18 -13.30 -15.79
CA ALA A 155 -31.28 -13.80 -14.98
C ALA A 155 -32.62 -13.20 -15.42
N LYS A 156 -32.65 -11.90 -15.73
CA LYS A 156 -33.88 -11.21 -16.15
C LYS A 156 -34.43 -11.69 -17.49
N ILE A 157 -33.57 -12.06 -18.43
CA ILE A 157 -33.99 -12.56 -19.76
C ILE A 157 -34.29 -14.07 -19.77
N GLY A 158 -34.25 -14.74 -18.61
CA GLY A 158 -34.51 -16.18 -18.50
C GLY A 158 -33.40 -17.06 -19.08
N PHE A 159 -32.16 -16.55 -19.11
CA PHE A 159 -31.01 -17.35 -19.54
C PHE A 159 -30.77 -18.50 -18.53
N TRP A 160 -30.22 -19.63 -19.00
CA TRP A 160 -29.97 -20.77 -18.12
C TRP A 160 -29.06 -20.38 -16.96
N GLU A 161 -29.46 -20.70 -15.73
CA GLU A 161 -28.82 -20.22 -14.50
C GLU A 161 -27.31 -20.47 -14.48
N TRP A 162 -26.90 -21.72 -14.71
CA TRP A 162 -25.47 -22.08 -14.73
C TRP A 162 -24.70 -21.32 -15.83
N ALA A 163 -25.34 -21.08 -16.97
CA ALA A 163 -24.73 -20.37 -18.10
C ALA A 163 -24.65 -18.86 -17.81
N ALA A 164 -25.63 -18.28 -17.11
CA ALA A 164 -25.61 -16.89 -16.67
C ALA A 164 -24.43 -16.63 -15.73
N TRP A 165 -24.20 -17.52 -14.76
CA TRP A 165 -23.04 -17.46 -13.87
C TRP A 165 -21.72 -17.60 -14.62
N ALA A 166 -21.60 -18.60 -15.51
CA ALA A 166 -20.38 -18.84 -16.26
C ALA A 166 -20.02 -17.65 -17.18
N THR A 167 -20.99 -17.17 -17.96
CA THR A 167 -20.79 -16.08 -18.93
C THR A 167 -20.54 -14.73 -18.27
N SER A 168 -21.28 -14.39 -17.21
CA SER A 168 -21.04 -13.15 -16.44
C SER A 168 -19.66 -13.16 -15.76
N THR A 169 -19.20 -14.32 -15.30
CA THR A 169 -17.86 -14.49 -14.72
C THR A 169 -16.78 -14.30 -15.77
N GLU A 170 -16.91 -14.92 -16.94
CA GLU A 170 -15.94 -14.78 -18.02
C GLU A 170 -15.88 -13.33 -18.55
N LEU A 171 -17.04 -12.66 -18.71
CA LEU A 171 -17.09 -11.24 -19.08
C LEU A 171 -16.37 -10.35 -18.06
N ALA A 172 -16.51 -10.63 -16.77
CA ALA A 172 -15.79 -9.91 -15.73
C ALA A 172 -14.27 -10.17 -15.77
N ILE A 173 -13.83 -11.40 -16.06
CA ILE A 173 -12.42 -11.74 -16.24
C ILE A 173 -11.84 -11.00 -17.45
N ILE A 174 -12.56 -10.97 -18.57
CA ILE A 174 -12.19 -10.21 -19.78
C ILE A 174 -12.07 -8.72 -19.48
N ALA A 175 -13.07 -8.14 -18.80
CA ALA A 175 -13.04 -6.73 -18.40
C ALA A 175 -11.83 -6.42 -17.49
N ASN A 176 -11.58 -7.27 -16.49
CA ASN A 176 -10.45 -7.14 -15.58
C ASN A 176 -9.11 -7.22 -16.30
N PHE A 177 -8.92 -8.19 -17.18
CA PHE A 177 -7.69 -8.34 -17.94
C PHE A 177 -7.46 -7.12 -18.86
N THR A 178 -8.51 -6.68 -19.54
CA THR A 178 -8.45 -5.56 -20.49
C THR A 178 -8.13 -4.25 -19.78
N LEU A 179 -8.83 -3.92 -18.70
CA LEU A 179 -8.58 -2.71 -17.91
C LEU A 179 -7.19 -2.74 -17.27
N ASN A 180 -6.75 -3.88 -16.76
CA ASN A 180 -5.38 -4.01 -16.24
C ASN A 180 -4.33 -3.79 -17.33
N ASN A 181 -4.53 -4.32 -18.54
CA ASN A 181 -3.58 -4.15 -19.65
C ASN A 181 -3.56 -2.71 -20.20
N LEU A 182 -4.69 -2.00 -20.16
CA LEU A 182 -4.80 -0.63 -20.67
C LEU A 182 -4.42 0.44 -19.65
N TRP A 183 -4.63 0.20 -18.36
CA TRP A 183 -4.49 1.21 -17.31
C TRP A 183 -3.50 0.85 -16.21
N THR A 184 -3.71 -0.26 -15.50
CA THR A 184 -2.85 -0.65 -14.35
C THR A 184 -1.41 -0.89 -14.78
N PHE A 185 -1.23 -1.74 -15.80
CA PHE A 185 0.06 -2.16 -16.36
C PHE A 185 0.32 -1.53 -17.73
N ARG A 186 -0.10 -0.27 -17.91
CA ARG A 186 0.04 0.44 -19.20
C ARG A 186 1.49 0.49 -19.71
N ALA A 187 2.47 0.56 -18.81
CA ALA A 187 3.89 0.58 -19.17
C ALA A 187 4.38 -0.77 -19.72
N GLU A 188 3.80 -1.88 -19.24
CA GLU A 188 4.10 -3.25 -19.67
C GLU A 188 3.01 -3.81 -20.61
N LYS A 189 2.29 -2.94 -21.32
CA LYS A 189 1.13 -3.29 -22.15
C LYS A 189 1.46 -4.45 -23.10
N ILE A 190 0.62 -5.48 -23.03
CA ILE A 190 0.69 -6.65 -23.89
C ILE A 190 -0.03 -6.30 -25.21
N GLY A 191 0.70 -6.36 -26.31
CA GLY A 191 0.17 -6.20 -27.67
C GLY A 191 0.27 -7.49 -28.51
N GLY A 192 -0.46 -7.51 -29.63
CA GLY A 192 -0.52 -8.64 -30.58
C GLY A 192 -1.51 -9.72 -30.18
N ALA A 193 -2.37 -10.15 -31.11
CA ALA A 193 -3.47 -11.08 -30.86
C ALA A 193 -3.01 -12.40 -30.20
N LYS A 194 -2.00 -13.07 -30.78
CA LYS A 194 -1.47 -14.34 -30.25
C LYS A 194 -0.96 -14.22 -28.81
N ARG A 195 -0.25 -13.12 -28.50
CA ARG A 195 0.32 -12.88 -27.17
C ARG A 195 -0.76 -12.51 -26.16
N LEU A 196 -1.76 -11.74 -26.59
CA LEU A 196 -2.93 -11.37 -25.80
C LEU A 196 -3.69 -12.63 -25.37
N SER A 197 -4.02 -13.52 -26.32
CA SER A 197 -4.73 -14.78 -26.02
C SER A 197 -3.93 -15.68 -25.08
N TYR A 198 -2.63 -15.87 -25.32
CA TYR A 198 -1.79 -16.65 -24.42
C TYR A 198 -1.77 -16.08 -22.99
N LYS A 199 -1.63 -14.75 -22.87
CA LYS A 199 -1.60 -14.07 -21.57
C LYS A 199 -2.95 -14.05 -20.87
N PHE A 200 -4.03 -13.99 -21.63
CA PHE A 200 -5.38 -14.11 -21.13
C PHE A 200 -5.62 -15.51 -20.53
N LEU A 201 -5.22 -16.58 -21.22
CA LEU A 201 -5.30 -17.94 -20.68
C LEU A 201 -4.47 -18.09 -19.41
N GLN A 202 -3.26 -17.53 -19.38
CA GLN A 202 -2.46 -17.49 -18.14
C GLN A 202 -3.19 -16.74 -17.02
N PHE A 203 -3.83 -15.60 -17.33
CA PHE A 203 -4.56 -14.82 -16.34
C PHE A 203 -5.73 -15.63 -15.75
N ASN A 204 -6.53 -16.28 -16.60
CA ASN A 204 -7.65 -17.13 -16.19
C ASN A 204 -7.17 -18.28 -15.29
N LEU A 205 -6.10 -19.00 -15.69
CA LEU A 205 -5.48 -20.05 -14.87
C LEU A 205 -5.01 -19.53 -13.51
N THR A 206 -4.39 -18.35 -13.46
CA THR A 206 -3.96 -17.77 -12.17
C THR A 206 -5.14 -17.37 -11.29
N SER A 207 -6.25 -16.92 -11.88
CA SER A 207 -7.49 -16.60 -11.16
C SER A 207 -8.14 -17.84 -10.54
N SER A 208 -8.03 -19.02 -11.16
CA SER A 208 -8.50 -20.28 -10.55
C SER A 208 -7.77 -20.59 -9.23
N GLY A 209 -6.47 -20.26 -9.13
CA GLY A 209 -5.74 -20.39 -7.86
C GLY A 209 -6.29 -19.46 -6.76
N ALA A 210 -6.77 -18.28 -7.14
CA ALA A 210 -7.41 -17.35 -6.22
C ALA A 210 -8.75 -17.91 -5.67
N LEU A 211 -9.51 -18.57 -6.55
CA LEU A 211 -10.73 -19.29 -6.17
C LEU A 211 -10.44 -20.43 -5.21
N LEU A 212 -9.36 -21.20 -5.44
CA LEU A 212 -8.93 -22.25 -4.51
C LEU A 212 -8.60 -21.69 -3.13
N ILE A 213 -7.81 -20.61 -3.06
CA ILE A 213 -7.49 -19.93 -1.79
C ILE A 213 -8.78 -19.50 -1.07
N GLN A 214 -9.71 -18.87 -1.79
CA GLN A 214 -10.96 -18.41 -1.22
C GLN A 214 -11.80 -19.57 -0.68
N THR A 215 -11.98 -20.64 -1.47
CA THR A 215 -12.79 -21.81 -1.09
C THR A 215 -12.17 -22.56 0.07
N SER A 216 -10.87 -22.84 0.04
CA SER A 216 -10.18 -23.56 1.11
C SER A 216 -10.21 -22.79 2.43
N LEU A 217 -9.87 -21.50 2.42
CA LEU A 217 -9.85 -20.70 3.63
C LEU A 217 -11.25 -20.31 4.10
N GLY A 218 -12.20 -20.16 3.19
CA GLY A 218 -13.61 -19.96 3.52
C GLY A 218 -14.18 -21.17 4.28
N THR A 219 -13.94 -22.38 3.76
CA THR A 219 -14.35 -23.64 4.41
C THR A 219 -13.67 -23.81 5.76
N LEU A 220 -12.35 -23.59 5.84
CA LEU A 220 -11.61 -23.68 7.10
C LEU A 220 -12.11 -22.65 8.12
N GLY A 221 -12.34 -21.40 7.70
CA GLY A 221 -12.85 -20.34 8.57
C GLY A 221 -14.24 -20.65 9.12
N VAL A 222 -15.13 -21.20 8.29
CA VAL A 222 -16.45 -21.67 8.73
C VAL A 222 -16.32 -22.84 9.72
N ALA A 223 -15.39 -23.77 9.49
CA ALA A 223 -15.15 -24.89 10.40
C ALA A 223 -14.61 -24.44 11.77
N LEU A 224 -13.77 -23.40 11.81
CA LEU A 224 -13.13 -22.89 13.04
C LEU A 224 -14.02 -21.94 13.84
N PHE A 225 -14.74 -21.04 13.17
CA PHE A 225 -15.49 -19.95 13.82
C PHE A 225 -17.00 -20.15 13.78
N GLY A 226 -17.50 -21.00 12.89
CA GLY A 226 -18.92 -21.24 12.66
C GLY A 226 -19.48 -20.50 11.43
N PRO A 227 -20.59 -20.99 10.84
CA PRO A 227 -21.19 -20.41 9.63
C PRO A 227 -21.63 -18.95 9.75
N GLN A 228 -21.99 -18.50 10.96
CA GLN A 228 -22.46 -17.15 11.24
C GLN A 228 -21.42 -16.07 10.94
N TYR A 229 -20.12 -16.40 10.98
CA TYR A 229 -19.04 -15.46 10.66
C TYR A 229 -18.66 -15.45 9.17
N ARG A 230 -19.29 -16.28 8.32
CA ARG A 230 -18.94 -16.40 6.89
C ARG A 230 -18.93 -15.04 6.18
N GLN A 231 -19.95 -14.21 6.39
CA GLN A 231 -20.07 -12.93 5.72
C GLN A 231 -19.01 -11.90 6.17
N LEU A 232 -18.44 -12.07 7.37
CA LEU A 232 -17.33 -11.25 7.86
C LEU A 232 -15.98 -11.80 7.39
N LEU A 233 -15.83 -13.13 7.30
CA LEU A 233 -14.62 -13.80 6.85
C LEU A 233 -14.36 -13.59 5.35
N LEU A 234 -15.41 -13.58 4.53
CA LEU A 234 -15.28 -13.47 3.07
C LEU A 234 -14.54 -12.19 2.62
N PRO A 235 -14.98 -10.96 3.00
CA PRO A 235 -14.25 -9.74 2.66
C PRO A 235 -12.80 -9.75 3.17
N PHE A 236 -12.54 -10.34 4.34
CA PHE A 236 -11.21 -10.44 4.91
C PHE A 236 -10.30 -11.33 4.04
N ILE A 237 -10.76 -12.54 3.69
CA ILE A 237 -10.03 -13.46 2.80
C ILE A 237 -9.77 -12.79 1.45
N VAL A 238 -10.78 -12.12 0.89
CA VAL A 238 -10.66 -11.45 -0.41
C VAL A 238 -9.62 -10.32 -0.35
N LEU A 239 -9.71 -9.43 0.64
CA LEU A 239 -8.86 -8.24 0.74
C LEU A 239 -7.41 -8.56 1.11
N PHE A 240 -7.21 -9.51 2.03
CA PHE A 240 -5.89 -9.76 2.61
C PHE A 240 -5.16 -10.96 2.00
N LEU A 241 -5.85 -11.85 1.28
CA LEU A 241 -5.24 -13.06 0.73
C LEU A 241 -5.43 -13.16 -0.79
N VAL A 242 -6.67 -13.13 -1.27
CA VAL A 242 -6.98 -13.28 -2.71
C VAL A 242 -6.45 -12.12 -3.54
N MET A 243 -6.70 -10.88 -3.12
CA MET A 243 -6.25 -9.69 -3.83
C MET A 243 -4.71 -9.58 -3.88
N PRO A 244 -3.96 -9.75 -2.77
CA PRO A 244 -2.51 -9.80 -2.80
C PRO A 244 -1.95 -10.93 -3.66
N TYR A 245 -2.55 -12.12 -3.61
CA TYR A 245 -2.17 -13.24 -4.48
C TYR A 245 -2.36 -12.90 -5.96
N ASN A 246 -3.53 -12.38 -6.35
CA ASN A 246 -3.82 -11.99 -7.73
C ASN A 246 -2.86 -10.89 -8.19
N TYR A 247 -2.59 -9.90 -7.34
CA TYR A 247 -1.63 -8.83 -7.64
C TYR A 247 -0.21 -9.37 -7.84
N PHE A 248 0.23 -10.32 -6.99
CA PHE A 248 1.52 -10.99 -7.12
C PHE A 248 1.62 -11.74 -8.46
N MET A 249 0.62 -12.58 -8.78
CA MET A 249 0.61 -13.35 -10.03
C MET A 249 0.56 -12.45 -11.27
N ALA A 250 -0.18 -11.34 -11.21
CA ALA A 250 -0.19 -10.35 -12.28
C ALA A 250 1.21 -9.74 -12.52
N ASN A 251 1.92 -9.35 -11.46
CA ASN A 251 3.25 -8.76 -11.58
C ASN A 251 4.35 -9.76 -11.98
N VAL A 252 4.23 -11.03 -11.60
CA VAL A 252 5.26 -12.06 -11.81
C VAL A 252 5.05 -12.84 -13.10
N VAL A 253 3.82 -13.28 -13.36
CA VAL A 253 3.51 -14.22 -14.45
C VAL A 253 2.99 -13.49 -15.68
N ILE A 254 2.03 -12.59 -15.49
CA ILE A 254 1.27 -12.00 -16.60
C ILE A 254 2.07 -10.86 -17.24
N TRP A 255 2.23 -9.74 -16.53
CA TRP A 255 2.93 -8.54 -17.02
C TRP A 255 4.44 -8.55 -16.71
N LYS A 256 4.93 -9.50 -15.90
CA LYS A 256 6.36 -9.73 -15.62
C LYS A 256 7.15 -8.48 -15.19
N ARG A 257 6.48 -7.56 -14.49
CA ARG A 257 7.09 -6.34 -13.93
C ARG A 257 8.11 -6.67 -12.85
N TRP A 258 7.85 -7.71 -12.05
CA TRP A 258 8.75 -8.16 -11.00
C TRP A 258 9.69 -9.24 -11.53
N LYS A 259 10.97 -8.90 -11.66
CA LYS A 259 12.04 -9.84 -12.00
C LYS A 259 12.56 -10.49 -10.72
N LEU A 260 11.92 -11.55 -10.28
CA LEU A 260 12.34 -12.28 -9.08
C LEU A 260 13.64 -13.07 -9.36
N PRO A 261 14.67 -12.98 -8.50
CA PRO A 261 15.97 -13.62 -8.74
C PRO A 261 15.88 -15.13 -8.97
N PHE A 262 14.94 -15.81 -8.29
CA PHE A 262 14.76 -17.26 -8.34
C PHE A 262 13.97 -17.76 -9.56
N LEU A 263 13.39 -16.88 -10.38
CA LEU A 263 12.69 -17.24 -11.62
C LEU A 263 13.57 -17.09 -12.88
N LYS A 264 14.86 -16.74 -12.72
CA LYS A 264 15.83 -16.92 -13.80
C LYS A 264 16.07 -18.42 -13.95
N LYS A 265 15.46 -19.02 -14.98
CA LYS A 265 15.98 -20.27 -15.53
C LYS A 265 17.45 -20.03 -15.89
N ARG A 266 18.33 -20.88 -15.35
CA ARG A 266 19.67 -21.09 -15.91
C ARG A 266 19.53 -21.52 -17.37
#